data_AF-A0A7X9JIG7-F1
#
_entry.id   AF-A0A7X9JIG7-F1
#
_cell.length_a   1.000
_cell.length_b   1.000
_cell.length_c   1.000
_cell.angle_alpha   90.00
_cell.angle_beta   90.00
_cell.angle_gamma   90.00
#
_symmetry.space_group_name_H-M   'P 1'
#
loop_
_entity.id
_entity.type
_entity.pdbx_description
1 polymer ?
#
loop_
_entity_poly.entity_id
_entity_poly.type
_entity_poly.pdbx_seq_one_letter_code
_entity_poly.pdbx_strand_id
1 'polypeptide(L)'
;LYQVYLNKSLLKLEEQDDNAVIFGSEKLITPDAAFGVYYYNEHYYAGLAAYQLFNRKVDMMTENILENRQVRHYFLTAGYTYDINNNYSLEPSLLAKFIESGISQAELNLKGVYKQSFWLGLGYRTGDAVVVNAGIRKDRFVFGYAYDYSLNEIRKHSIGSHELLFIVKFNRSKPKLEQ
;
A
#
# COMPACT_ATOMS: atom_id res chain seq x y z
N LEU A 1 11.28 6.59 9.43
CA LEU A 1 12.39 7.56 9.32
C LEU A 1 12.75 7.68 7.85
N TYR A 2 12.53 8.83 7.23
CA TYR A 2 12.95 9.08 5.84
C TYR A 2 14.23 9.91 5.86
N GLN A 3 15.19 9.56 5.01
CA GLN A 3 16.43 10.30 4.82
C GLN A 3 16.50 10.74 3.36
N VAL A 4 16.58 12.05 3.12
CA VAL A 4 16.88 12.61 1.81
C VAL A 4 18.29 13.16 1.85
N TYR A 5 19.06 12.87 0.81
CA TYR A 5 20.42 13.35 0.62
C TYR A 5 20.51 14.10 -0.70
N LEU A 6 20.88 15.37 -0.65
CA LEU A 6 21.10 16.19 -1.83
C LEU A 6 22.61 16.39 -2.02
N ASN A 7 23.18 15.79 -3.07
CA ASN A 7 24.60 15.97 -3.39
C ASN A 7 24.79 17.26 -4.20
N LYS A 8 25.14 18.35 -3.51
CA LYS A 8 25.31 19.68 -4.13
C LYS A 8 26.42 19.75 -5.17
N SER A 9 27.42 18.85 -5.11
CA SER A 9 28.54 18.83 -6.06
C SER A 9 28.17 18.38 -7.49
N LEU A 10 26.97 17.81 -7.66
CA LEU A 10 26.43 17.39 -8.96
C LEU A 10 25.45 18.41 -9.57
N LEU A 11 25.15 19.50 -8.84
CA LEU A 11 24.26 20.55 -9.33
C LEU A 11 25.05 21.55 -10.17
N LYS A 12 24.62 21.79 -11.41
CA LYS A 12 25.05 22.96 -12.18
C LYS A 12 24.06 24.09 -11.93
N LEU A 13 24.50 25.11 -11.22
CA LEU A 13 23.69 26.27 -10.91
C LEU A 13 23.79 27.29 -12.05
N GLU A 14 22.66 27.88 -12.42
CA GLU A 14 22.60 28.98 -13.40
C GLU A 14 23.13 30.28 -12.78
N GLU A 15 22.83 30.53 -11.50
CA GLU A 15 23.45 31.56 -10.68
C GLU A 15 24.36 30.93 -9.61
N GLN A 16 25.63 31.33 -9.56
CA GLN A 16 26.62 30.77 -8.61
C GLN A 16 26.32 31.13 -7.14
N ASP A 17 25.54 32.18 -6.90
CA ASP A 17 25.19 32.71 -5.58
C ASP A 17 23.72 32.47 -5.20
N ASP A 18 23.09 31.39 -5.73
CA ASP A 18 21.72 31.04 -5.35
C ASP A 18 21.64 30.63 -3.87
N ASN A 19 21.04 31.51 -3.07
CA ASN A 19 20.82 31.34 -1.63
C ASN A 19 20.06 30.05 -1.29
N ALA A 20 19.19 29.53 -2.18
CA ALA A 20 18.45 28.29 -1.95
C ALA A 20 19.38 27.07 -1.91
N VAL A 21 20.49 27.10 -2.65
CA VAL A 21 21.48 26.01 -2.71
C VAL A 21 22.56 26.18 -1.65
N ILE A 22 22.95 27.43 -1.35
CA ILE A 22 23.99 27.73 -0.36
C ILE A 22 23.48 27.46 1.07
N PHE A 23 22.26 27.88 1.43
CA PHE A 23 21.71 27.73 2.78
C PHE A 23 20.83 26.49 2.98
N GLY A 24 20.50 25.74 1.92
CA GLY A 24 19.75 24.49 2.02
C GLY A 24 20.53 23.39 2.75
N SER A 25 19.90 22.67 3.68
CA SER A 25 20.56 21.56 4.39
C SER A 25 20.79 20.35 3.48
N GLU A 26 22.04 19.85 3.40
CA GLU A 26 22.41 18.66 2.59
C GLU A 26 21.77 17.35 3.10
N LYS A 27 21.41 17.33 4.38
CA LYS A 27 20.83 16.17 5.07
C LYS A 27 19.67 16.62 5.93
N LEU A 28 18.46 16.18 5.59
CA LEU A 28 17.26 16.38 6.37
C LEU A 28 16.80 15.04 6.96
N ILE A 29 16.79 14.94 8.29
CA ILE A 29 16.16 13.83 8.99
C ILE A 29 14.73 14.24 9.30
N THR A 30 13.77 13.50 8.75
CA THR A 30 12.35 13.74 9.02
C THR A 30 11.81 12.55 9.82
N PRO A 31 11.68 12.69 11.16
CA PRO A 31 10.94 11.72 11.95
C PRO A 31 9.48 11.76 11.55
N ASP A 32 8.84 10.61 11.60
CA ASP A 32 7.43 10.45 11.29
C ASP A 32 6.85 9.29 12.11
N ALA A 33 5.54 9.27 12.27
CA ALA A 33 4.82 8.25 13.00
C ALA A 33 3.58 7.79 12.24
N ALA A 34 3.23 6.52 12.44
CA ALA A 34 1.99 5.92 12.00
C ALA A 34 1.29 5.27 13.19
N PHE A 35 -0.04 5.30 13.18
CA PHE A 35 -0.87 4.67 14.20
C PHE A 35 -1.99 3.91 13.51
N GLY A 36 -2.37 2.75 14.04
CA GLY A 36 -3.49 1.99 13.52
C GLY A 36 -4.12 1.09 14.55
N VAL A 37 -5.40 0.83 14.36
CA VAL A 37 -6.21 -0.12 15.12
C VAL A 37 -6.76 -1.16 14.15
N TYR A 38 -6.75 -2.42 14.57
CA TYR A 38 -7.22 -3.53 13.76
C TYR A 38 -8.02 -4.48 14.64
N TYR A 39 -9.26 -4.72 14.24
CA TYR A 39 -10.15 -5.66 14.86
C TYR A 39 -10.32 -6.87 13.94
N TYR A 40 -10.18 -8.06 14.51
CA TYR A 40 -10.27 -9.32 13.79
C TYR A 40 -11.13 -10.32 14.55
N ASN A 41 -12.00 -11.00 13.81
CA ASN A 41 -12.79 -12.13 14.26
C ASN A 41 -12.71 -13.24 13.20
N GLU A 42 -13.31 -14.40 13.46
CA GLU A 42 -13.28 -15.58 12.57
C GLU A 42 -13.77 -15.26 11.15
N HIS A 43 -14.86 -14.47 11.03
CA HIS A 43 -15.48 -14.19 9.74
C HIS A 43 -15.32 -12.76 9.24
N TYR A 44 -14.79 -11.82 10.03
CA TYR A 44 -14.68 -10.43 9.58
C TYR A 44 -13.55 -9.69 10.26
N TYR A 45 -13.11 -8.65 9.59
CA TYR A 45 -12.11 -7.74 10.11
C TYR A 45 -12.43 -6.31 9.68
N ALA A 46 -11.97 -5.38 10.50
CA ALA A 46 -12.02 -3.96 10.20
C ALA A 46 -10.81 -3.27 10.82
N GLY A 47 -10.30 -2.25 10.16
CA GLY A 47 -9.15 -1.51 10.65
C GLY A 47 -9.15 -0.07 10.18
N LEU A 48 -8.52 0.77 10.98
CA LEU A 48 -8.24 2.16 10.69
C LEU A 48 -6.76 2.41 10.91
N ALA A 49 -6.10 3.09 9.98
CA ALA A 49 -4.71 3.50 10.14
C ALA A 49 -4.51 4.94 9.66
N ALA A 50 -3.58 5.64 10.29
CA ALA A 50 -3.15 6.98 9.93
C ALA A 50 -1.63 6.97 9.80
N TYR A 51 -1.14 7.43 8.66
CA TYR A 51 0.27 7.59 8.34
C TYR A 51 0.59 9.09 8.26
N GLN A 52 1.88 9.42 8.33
CA GLN A 52 2.38 10.80 8.23
C GLN A 52 1.84 11.73 9.33
N LEU A 53 1.68 11.24 10.56
CA LEU A 53 1.00 11.95 11.65
C LEU A 53 1.58 13.35 11.94
N PHE A 54 2.88 13.53 11.75
CA PHE A 54 3.56 14.79 12.05
C PHE A 54 3.39 15.88 10.98
N ASN A 55 2.76 15.57 9.82
CA ASN A 55 2.34 16.53 8.79
C ASN A 55 3.36 17.65 8.51
N ARG A 56 4.64 17.29 8.38
CA ARG A 56 5.73 18.27 8.36
C ARG A 56 5.89 18.87 6.96
N LYS A 57 6.13 20.18 6.91
CA LYS A 57 6.59 20.86 5.69
C LYS A 57 7.99 20.34 5.36
N VAL A 58 8.15 19.78 4.17
CA VAL A 58 9.46 19.42 3.63
C VAL A 58 9.98 20.68 2.91
N ASP A 59 10.35 21.70 3.69
CA ASP A 59 11.04 22.86 3.14
C ASP A 59 12.51 22.52 2.95
N MET A 60 12.90 22.35 1.69
CA MET A 60 14.31 22.27 1.28
C MET A 60 14.85 23.63 0.82
N MET A 61 14.01 24.66 0.72
CA MET A 61 14.39 26.02 0.31
C MET A 61 13.99 27.05 1.37
N THR A 62 14.84 28.05 1.56
CA THR A 62 14.76 29.07 2.63
C THR A 62 13.67 30.11 2.38
N GLU A 63 13.05 30.14 1.19
CA GLU A 63 11.96 31.05 0.88
C GLU A 63 10.64 30.29 0.72
N ASN A 64 9.58 30.83 1.31
CA ASN A 64 8.19 30.33 1.38
C ASN A 64 7.48 30.21 0.02
N ILE A 65 8.16 29.81 -1.05
CA ILE A 65 7.64 29.85 -2.42
C ILE A 65 6.91 28.55 -2.79
N LEU A 66 7.17 27.43 -2.09
CA LEU A 66 6.53 26.13 -2.35
C LEU A 66 6.21 25.38 -1.06
N GLU A 67 4.95 25.40 -0.61
CA GLU A 67 4.48 24.55 0.50
C GLU A 67 4.45 23.07 0.05
N ASN A 68 5.59 22.37 0.11
CA ASN A 68 5.62 20.92 -0.06
C ASN A 68 5.28 20.24 1.28
N ARG A 69 3.99 20.19 1.61
CA ARG A 69 3.51 19.58 2.85
C ARG A 69 3.27 18.09 2.66
N GLN A 70 3.87 17.29 3.53
CA GLN A 70 3.60 15.85 3.58
C GLN A 70 2.19 15.62 4.15
N VAL A 71 1.22 15.34 3.29
CA VAL A 71 -0.18 15.17 3.67
C VAL A 71 -0.38 13.87 4.46
N ARG A 72 -1.22 13.94 5.50
CA ARG A 72 -1.65 12.76 6.27
C ARG A 72 -2.51 11.84 5.42
N HIS A 73 -2.19 10.55 5.44
CA HIS A 73 -2.97 9.52 4.78
C HIS A 73 -3.70 8.68 5.82
N TYR A 74 -5.02 8.60 5.68
CA TYR A 74 -5.87 7.73 6.48
C TYR A 74 -6.31 6.54 5.65
N PHE A 75 -6.38 5.38 6.26
CA PHE A 75 -6.75 4.12 5.65
C PHE A 75 -7.90 3.53 6.46
N LEU A 76 -8.94 3.11 5.76
CA LEU A 76 -10.01 2.28 6.29
C LEU A 76 -9.98 0.96 5.55
N THR A 77 -9.93 -0.15 6.28
CA THR A 77 -10.01 -1.48 5.70
C THR A 77 -11.13 -2.26 6.36
N ALA A 78 -11.84 -3.07 5.58
CA ALA A 78 -12.81 -4.01 6.09
C ALA A 78 -12.89 -5.21 5.17
N GLY A 79 -13.26 -6.36 5.72
CA GLY A 79 -13.52 -7.56 4.93
C GLY A 79 -14.31 -8.59 5.70
N TYR A 80 -14.86 -9.53 4.95
CA TYR A 80 -15.69 -10.60 5.46
C TYR A 80 -15.31 -11.90 4.77
N THR A 81 -15.28 -13.01 5.49
CA THR A 81 -15.10 -14.36 4.98
C THR A 81 -16.43 -15.09 5.06
N TYR A 82 -17.04 -15.34 3.91
CA TYR A 82 -18.26 -16.11 3.78
C TYR A 82 -17.93 -17.55 3.38
N ASP A 83 -18.02 -18.48 4.32
CA ASP A 83 -17.84 -19.90 4.07
C ASP A 83 -19.10 -20.49 3.42
N ILE A 84 -19.01 -20.77 2.12
CA ILE A 84 -20.10 -21.38 1.34
C ILE A 84 -20.26 -22.84 1.78
N ASN A 85 -19.14 -23.52 1.99
CA ASN A 85 -19.05 -24.86 2.57
C ASN A 85 -17.58 -25.14 2.98
N ASN A 86 -17.31 -26.34 3.51
CA ASN A 86 -15.97 -26.75 3.98
C ASN A 86 -14.85 -26.63 2.92
N ASN A 87 -15.18 -26.57 1.63
CA ASN A 87 -14.23 -26.48 0.53
C ASN A 87 -14.20 -25.11 -0.14
N TYR A 88 -15.19 -24.25 0.04
CA TYR A 88 -15.31 -22.99 -0.70
C TYR A 88 -15.62 -21.84 0.24
N SER A 89 -14.81 -20.80 0.19
CA SER A 89 -15.10 -19.52 0.85
C SER A 89 -14.95 -18.36 -0.11
N LEU A 90 -15.67 -17.28 0.18
CA LEU A 90 -15.67 -16.05 -0.58
C LEU A 90 -15.33 -14.90 0.35
N GLU A 91 -14.32 -14.12 -0.01
CA GLU A 91 -13.76 -13.05 0.81
C GLU A 91 -13.89 -11.69 0.10
N PRO A 92 -15.05 -11.01 0.21
CA PRO A 92 -15.15 -9.60 -0.13
C PRO A 92 -14.34 -8.73 0.84
N SER A 93 -13.66 -7.72 0.32
CA SER A 93 -12.93 -6.74 1.11
C SER A 93 -12.89 -5.36 0.44
N LEU A 94 -12.65 -4.37 1.28
CA LEU A 94 -12.64 -2.95 0.99
C LEU A 94 -11.38 -2.35 1.60
N LEU A 95 -10.73 -1.47 0.84
CA LEU A 95 -9.73 -0.55 1.35
C LEU A 95 -10.04 0.85 0.80
N ALA A 96 -10.24 1.81 1.68
CA ALA A 96 -10.40 3.22 1.32
C ALA A 96 -9.23 4.02 1.86
N LYS A 97 -8.67 4.87 1.00
CA LYS A 97 -7.58 5.79 1.28
C LYS A 97 -8.14 7.20 1.26
N PHE A 98 -7.83 7.96 2.29
CA PHE A 98 -8.27 9.34 2.46
C PHE A 98 -7.06 10.21 2.71
N ILE A 99 -7.12 11.42 2.19
CA ILE A 99 -6.25 12.53 2.58
C ILE A 99 -7.12 13.61 3.21
N GLU A 100 -6.49 14.66 3.74
CA GLU A 100 -7.19 15.75 4.41
C GLU A 100 -8.26 16.45 3.53
N SER A 101 -8.14 16.33 2.20
CA SER A 101 -9.09 16.88 1.22
C SER A 101 -10.20 15.92 0.77
N GLY A 102 -10.26 14.68 1.29
CA GLY A 102 -11.31 13.70 0.98
C GLY A 102 -10.81 12.29 0.62
N ILE A 103 -11.69 11.45 0.06
CA ILE A 103 -11.34 10.11 -0.44
C ILE A 103 -10.41 10.28 -1.64
N SER A 104 -9.18 9.79 -1.53
CA SER A 104 -8.21 9.80 -2.64
C SER A 104 -8.37 8.57 -3.53
N GLN A 105 -8.68 7.42 -2.95
CA GLN A 105 -8.81 6.17 -3.70
C GLN A 105 -9.59 5.13 -2.89
N ALA A 106 -10.40 4.32 -3.56
CA ALA A 106 -11.03 3.16 -2.96
C ALA A 106 -10.69 1.89 -3.77
N GLU A 107 -10.60 0.77 -3.07
CA GLU A 107 -10.29 -0.54 -3.60
C GLU A 107 -11.34 -1.52 -3.09
N LEU A 108 -12.03 -2.17 -4.02
CA LEU A 108 -12.95 -3.27 -3.75
C LEU A 108 -12.32 -4.54 -4.27
N ASN A 109 -12.27 -5.57 -3.43
CA ASN A 109 -11.68 -6.85 -3.76
C ASN A 109 -12.66 -7.98 -3.45
N LEU A 110 -12.64 -9.00 -4.29
CA LEU A 110 -13.39 -10.23 -4.10
C LEU A 110 -12.45 -11.41 -4.36
N LYS A 111 -12.26 -12.26 -3.35
CA LYS A 111 -11.38 -13.42 -3.46
C LYS A 111 -12.13 -14.70 -3.13
N GLY A 112 -12.20 -15.62 -4.09
CA GLY A 112 -12.67 -16.97 -3.85
C GLY A 112 -11.51 -17.88 -3.45
N VAL A 113 -11.73 -18.73 -2.45
CA VAL A 113 -10.74 -19.70 -1.96
C VAL A 113 -11.33 -21.10 -2.05
N TYR A 114 -10.54 -22.04 -2.58
CA TYR A 114 -10.87 -23.45 -2.68
C TYR A 114 -9.91 -24.30 -1.82
N LYS A 115 -10.49 -25.12 -0.94
CA LYS A 115 -9.80 -26.04 -0.02
C LYS A 115 -8.65 -25.39 0.74
N GLN A 116 -8.82 -24.11 1.10
CA GLN A 116 -7.80 -23.28 1.78
C GLN A 116 -6.42 -23.27 1.10
N SER A 117 -6.36 -23.67 -0.17
CA SER A 117 -5.13 -23.97 -0.91
C SER A 117 -5.04 -23.19 -2.20
N PHE A 118 -6.12 -23.14 -3.00
CA PHE A 118 -6.17 -22.34 -4.22
C PHE A 118 -6.99 -21.07 -3.97
N TRP A 119 -6.61 -19.96 -4.60
CA TRP A 119 -7.46 -18.77 -4.64
C TRP A 119 -7.47 -18.11 -6.01
N LEU A 120 -8.56 -17.42 -6.29
CA LEU A 120 -8.75 -16.53 -7.41
C LEU A 120 -9.36 -15.23 -6.89
N GLY A 121 -8.79 -14.11 -7.25
CA GLY A 121 -9.15 -12.78 -6.79
C GLY A 121 -9.37 -11.81 -7.94
N LEU A 122 -10.36 -10.93 -7.76
CA LEU A 122 -10.63 -9.78 -8.59
C LEU A 122 -10.63 -8.54 -7.72
N GLY A 123 -9.97 -7.49 -8.20
CA GLY A 123 -9.87 -6.19 -7.53
C GLY A 123 -10.25 -5.06 -8.48
N TYR A 124 -10.88 -4.03 -7.95
CA TYR A 124 -11.14 -2.78 -8.65
C TYR A 124 -10.64 -1.63 -7.79
N ARG A 125 -9.67 -0.89 -8.31
CA ARG A 125 -9.09 0.30 -7.71
C ARG A 125 -9.62 1.52 -8.46
N THR A 126 -10.45 2.30 -7.78
CA THR A 126 -11.14 3.45 -8.36
C THR A 126 -10.13 4.43 -8.94
N GLY A 127 -10.31 4.78 -10.22
CA GLY A 127 -9.42 5.70 -10.91
C GLY A 127 -7.97 5.21 -10.96
N ASP A 128 -7.73 3.89 -11.03
CA ASP A 128 -6.39 3.35 -11.25
C ASP A 128 -6.41 2.09 -12.10
N ALA A 129 -6.91 0.96 -11.58
CA ALA A 129 -6.73 -0.34 -12.21
C ALA A 129 -7.81 -1.37 -11.86
N VAL A 130 -7.97 -2.36 -12.73
CA VAL A 130 -8.60 -3.65 -12.41
C VAL A 130 -7.50 -4.67 -12.22
N VAL A 131 -7.60 -5.46 -11.16
CA VAL A 131 -6.60 -6.46 -10.80
C VAL A 131 -7.21 -7.85 -10.87
N VAL A 132 -6.51 -8.77 -11.50
CA VAL A 132 -6.84 -10.20 -11.43
C VAL A 132 -5.65 -10.92 -10.80
N ASN A 133 -5.89 -11.74 -9.79
CA ASN A 133 -4.84 -12.52 -9.16
C ASN A 133 -5.29 -13.95 -8.91
N ALA A 134 -4.34 -14.88 -8.97
CA ALA A 134 -4.58 -16.26 -8.61
C ALA A 134 -3.35 -16.82 -7.91
N GLY A 135 -3.54 -17.88 -7.14
CA GLY A 135 -2.40 -18.58 -6.59
C GLY A 135 -2.75 -19.84 -5.86
N ILE A 136 -1.70 -20.49 -5.39
CA ILE A 136 -1.75 -21.78 -4.73
C ILE A 136 -0.82 -21.80 -3.53
N ARG A 137 -1.31 -22.39 -2.46
CA ARG A 137 -0.59 -22.76 -1.26
C ARG A 137 -0.46 -24.27 -1.24
N LYS A 138 0.76 -24.75 -1.10
CA LYS A 138 1.07 -26.15 -0.89
C LYS A 138 2.12 -26.28 0.21
N ASP A 139 1.74 -26.94 1.31
CA ASP A 139 2.55 -27.08 2.51
C ASP A 139 3.06 -25.74 3.07
N ARG A 140 4.36 -25.46 2.88
CA ARG A 140 5.04 -24.24 3.34
C ARG A 140 5.21 -23.20 2.24
N PHE A 141 4.88 -23.55 1.00
CA PHE A 141 5.10 -22.70 -0.16
C PHE A 141 3.79 -22.07 -0.62
N VAL A 142 3.87 -20.80 -0.97
CA VAL A 142 2.78 -20.06 -1.60
C VAL A 142 3.34 -19.45 -2.88
N PHE A 143 2.65 -19.72 -3.98
CA PHE A 143 2.92 -19.11 -5.28
C PHE A 143 1.69 -18.32 -5.69
N GLY A 144 1.89 -17.11 -6.17
CA GLY A 144 0.83 -16.27 -6.67
C GLY A 144 1.27 -15.53 -7.92
N TYR A 145 0.29 -15.14 -8.72
CA TYR A 145 0.46 -14.27 -9.85
C TYR A 145 -0.67 -13.25 -9.86
N ALA A 146 -0.34 -12.01 -10.17
CA ALA A 146 -1.30 -10.94 -10.35
C ALA A 146 -1.03 -10.19 -11.65
N TYR A 147 -2.10 -9.68 -12.25
CA TYR A 147 -2.06 -8.79 -13.39
C TYR A 147 -2.88 -7.55 -13.07
N ASP A 148 -2.20 -6.40 -13.05
CA ASP A 148 -2.80 -5.08 -12.84
C ASP A 148 -3.04 -4.43 -14.20
N TYR A 149 -4.31 -4.31 -14.58
CA TYR A 149 -4.74 -3.62 -15.79
C TYR A 149 -5.10 -2.17 -15.47
N SER A 150 -4.21 -1.25 -15.81
CA SER A 150 -4.41 0.19 -15.59
C SER A 150 -5.53 0.75 -16.47
N LEU A 151 -6.44 1.49 -15.85
CA LEU A 151 -7.56 2.20 -16.49
C LEU A 151 -7.26 3.68 -16.77
N ASN A 152 -6.21 4.22 -16.17
CA ASN A 152 -5.83 5.63 -16.26
C ASN A 152 -5.11 6.00 -17.55
N GLU A 153 -4.81 7.29 -17.73
CA GLU A 153 -4.08 7.81 -18.89
C GLU A 153 -2.71 7.17 -19.10
N ILE A 154 -2.11 6.61 -18.04
CA ILE A 154 -0.88 5.82 -18.08
C ILE A 154 -1.04 4.59 -19.00
N ARG A 155 -2.26 4.07 -19.19
CA ARG A 155 -2.57 2.99 -20.14
C ARG A 155 -2.13 3.32 -21.57
N LYS A 156 -2.10 4.60 -21.96
CA LYS A 156 -1.61 5.00 -23.29
C LYS A 156 -0.14 4.63 -23.52
N HIS A 157 0.61 4.39 -22.44
CA HIS A 157 2.04 4.07 -22.46
C HIS A 157 2.39 2.81 -21.65
N SER A 158 1.39 2.06 -21.14
CA SER A 158 1.58 0.87 -20.33
C SER A 158 0.52 -0.19 -20.65
N ILE A 159 0.96 -1.44 -20.79
CA ILE A 159 0.10 -2.61 -21.06
C ILE A 159 -0.35 -3.27 -19.74
N GLY A 160 -0.15 -2.60 -18.60
CA GLY A 160 -0.38 -3.15 -17.27
C GLY A 160 0.91 -3.71 -16.64
N SER A 161 0.77 -4.40 -15.51
CA SER A 161 1.90 -4.95 -14.76
C SER A 161 1.66 -6.40 -14.37
N HIS A 162 2.70 -7.23 -14.50
CA HIS A 162 2.70 -8.63 -14.10
C HIS A 162 3.49 -8.78 -12.81
N GLU A 163 2.87 -9.32 -11.78
CA GLU A 163 3.49 -9.51 -10.47
C GLU A 163 3.53 -11.00 -10.10
N LEU A 164 4.66 -11.44 -9.56
CA LEU A 164 4.87 -12.79 -9.08
C LEU A 164 5.11 -12.77 -7.57
N LEU A 165 4.41 -13.64 -6.86
CA LEU A 165 4.51 -13.79 -5.42
C LEU A 165 5.08 -15.17 -5.08
N PHE A 166 6.11 -15.18 -4.24
CA PHE A 166 6.64 -16.40 -3.64
C PHE A 166 6.81 -16.21 -2.13
N ILE A 167 6.19 -17.09 -1.33
CA ILE A 167 6.29 -17.06 0.14
C ILE A 167 6.70 -18.43 0.66
N VAL A 168 7.64 -18.44 1.61
CA VAL A 168 8.02 -19.63 2.39
C VAL A 168 7.64 -19.41 3.85
N LYS A 169 6.83 -20.33 4.42
CA LYS A 169 6.42 -20.30 5.82
C LYS A 169 7.32 -21.19 6.68
N PHE A 170 8.01 -20.61 7.66
CA PHE A 170 9.03 -21.28 8.47
C PHE A 170 8.52 -21.88 9.80
N ASN A 171 7.23 -21.81 10.12
CA ASN A 171 6.70 -22.39 11.36
C ASN A 171 5.26 -22.91 11.20
N ARG A 172 5.01 -24.16 11.62
CA ARG A 172 3.67 -24.74 11.77
C ARG A 172 3.33 -24.75 13.26
N SER A 173 2.63 -23.73 13.76
CA SER A 173 1.85 -23.95 14.97
C SER A 173 0.81 -25.02 14.64
N LYS A 174 0.97 -26.23 15.18
CA LYS A 174 -0.02 -27.29 15.03
C LYS A 174 -1.38 -26.72 15.46
N PRO A 175 -2.49 -26.95 14.72
CA PRO A 175 -3.80 -26.66 15.28
C PRO A 175 -3.91 -27.44 16.59
N LYS A 176 -4.22 -26.74 17.69
CA LYS A 176 -4.68 -27.42 18.90
C LYS A 176 -5.96 -28.13 18.49
N LEU A 177 -5.90 -29.46 18.43
CA LEU A 177 -7.10 -30.29 18.46
C LEU A 177 -7.76 -29.97 19.81
N GLU A 178 -8.93 -29.34 19.78
CA GLU A 178 -9.81 -29.33 20.94
C GLU A 178 -10.14 -30.79 21.30
N GLN A 179 -9.97 -31.13 22.58
CA GLN A 179 -10.37 -32.39 23.18
C GLN A 179 -11.80 -32.27 23.69
#